data_AF-A0A510HK30-F1
#
_entry.id   AF-A0A510HK30-F1
#
_cell.length_a   1.000
_cell.length_b   1.000
_cell.length_c   1.000
_cell.angle_alpha   90.00
_cell.angle_beta   90.00
_cell.angle_gamma   90.00
#
_symmetry.space_group_name_H-M   'P 1'
#
loop_
_entity.id
_entity.type
_entity.pdbx_description
1 polymer ?
#
loop_
_entity_poly.entity_id
_entity_poly.type
_entity_poly.pdbx_seq_one_letter_code
_entity_poly.pdbx_strand_id
1 'polypeptide(L)' 'MRMLFRRLLLLGALAGAVAVLRRYLEREGGGEEVAELTFEDGSSRVLAGGSVEGREISEVARKLVELGL' A
#
# COMPACT_ATOMS: atom_id res chain seq x y z
N MET A 1 33.57 -7.56 -23.95
CA MET A 1 32.10 -7.58 -24.21
C MET A 1 31.24 -8.13 -23.07
N ARG A 2 31.68 -9.13 -22.28
CA ARG A 2 30.88 -9.70 -21.16
C ARG A 2 30.41 -8.70 -20.07
N MET A 3 31.19 -7.67 -19.75
CA MET A 3 30.80 -6.67 -18.75
C MET A 3 29.65 -5.76 -19.18
N LEU A 4 29.53 -5.44 -20.48
CA LEU A 4 28.45 -4.59 -20.99
C LEU A 4 27.11 -5.32 -20.91
N PHE A 5 27.09 -6.59 -21.32
CA PHE A 5 25.89 -7.44 -21.24
C PHE A 5 25.37 -7.60 -19.82
N ARG A 6 26.29 -7.75 -18.85
CA ARG A 6 25.93 -7.87 -17.44
C ARG A 6 25.34 -6.58 -16.87
N ARG A 7 25.83 -5.42 -17.29
CA ARG A 7 25.26 -4.11 -16.94
C ARG A 7 23.88 -3.88 -17.58
N LEU A 8 23.70 -4.28 -18.84
CA LEU A 8 22.40 -4.22 -19.53
C LEU A 8 21.36 -5.10 -18.85
N LEU A 9 21.73 -6.32 -18.45
CA LEU A 9 20.85 -7.20 -17.67
C LEU A 9 20.48 -6.61 -16.31
N LEU A 10 21.44 -6.01 -15.60
CA LEU A 10 21.19 -5.35 -14.32
C LEU A 10 20.24 -4.15 -14.47
N LEU A 11 20.42 -3.33 -15.52
CA LEU A 11 19.53 -2.21 -15.81
C LEU A 11 18.12 -2.66 -16.18
N GLY A 12 17.99 -3.74 -16.98
CA GLY A 12 16.70 -4.33 -17.31
C GLY A 12 15.99 -4.91 -16.08
N ALA A 13 16.72 -5.59 -15.20
CA ALA A 13 16.19 -6.11 -13.94
C ALA A 13 15.74 -4.98 -13.00
N LEU A 14 16.52 -3.90 -12.90
CA LEU A 14 16.18 -2.75 -12.07
C LEU A 14 14.94 -2.02 -12.60
N ALA A 15 14.84 -1.82 -13.92
CA ALA A 15 13.67 -1.23 -14.55
C ALA A 15 12.40 -2.09 -14.36
N GLY A 16 12.54 -3.42 -14.46
CA GLY A 16 11.45 -4.36 -14.17
C GLY A 16 11.00 -4.31 -12.71
N ALA A 17 11.95 -4.26 -11.78
CA ALA A 17 11.65 -4.15 -10.34
C ALA A 17 10.91 -2.84 -10.03
N VAL A 18 11.35 -1.72 -10.61
CA VAL A 18 10.68 -0.42 -10.45
C VAL A 18 9.28 -0.42 -11.04
N ALA A 19 9.07 -1.04 -12.21
CA ALA A 19 7.75 -1.14 -12.83
C ALA A 19 6.78 -2.00 -12.01
N VAL A 20 7.25 -3.10 -11.43
CA VAL A 20 6.45 -3.96 -10.55
C VAL A 20 6.12 -3.24 -9.25
N LEU A 21 7.11 -2.57 -8.64
CA LEU A 21 6.90 -1.82 -7.39
C LEU A 21 5.91 -0.66 -7.60
N ARG A 22 6.02 0.05 -8.73
CA ARG A 22 5.08 1.10 -9.11
C ARG A 22 3.67 0.54 -9.33
N ARG A 23 3.54 -0.60 -10.00
CA ARG A 23 2.23 -1.26 -10.21
C ARG A 23 1.64 -1.80 -8.91
N TYR A 24 2.47 -2.18 -7.95
CA TYR A 24 2.04 -2.61 -6.61
C TYR A 24 1.50 -1.40 -5.82
N LEU A 25 2.23 -0.29 -5.81
CA LEU A 25 1.80 0.96 -5.19
C LEU A 25 0.55 1.58 -5.86
N GLU A 26 0.48 1.53 -7.20
CA GLU A 26 -0.72 1.95 -7.96
C GLU A 26 -1.91 1.00 -7.73
N ARG A 27 -1.66 -0.26 -7.35
CA ARG A 27 -2.70 -1.23 -6.99
C ARG A 27 -3.19 -1.04 -5.55
N GLU A 28 -2.35 -0.57 -4.64
CA GLU A 28 -2.78 -0.04 -3.33
C GLU A 28 -3.57 1.27 -3.48
N GLY A 29 -3.27 2.11 -4.47
CA GLY A 29 -4.07 3.31 -4.76
C GLY A 29 -5.40 3.05 -5.50
N GLY A 30 -5.65 1.83 -5.97
CA GLY A 30 -6.85 1.46 -6.73
C GLY A 30 -7.72 0.36 -6.08
N GLY A 31 -7.24 -0.27 -5.01
CA GLY A 31 -8.08 -1.04 -4.11
C GLY A 31 -8.82 -0.07 -3.21
N GLU A 32 -10.13 -0.19 -3.14
CA GLU A 32 -10.96 0.52 -2.17
C GLU A 32 -10.25 0.44 -0.80
N GLU A 33 -10.00 1.59 -0.18
CA GLU A 33 -9.13 1.70 1.00
C GLU A 33 -9.84 1.05 2.20
N VAL A 34 -9.81 -0.27 2.28
CA VAL A 34 -10.69 -1.03 3.16
C VAL A 34 -9.97 -1.35 4.47
N ALA A 35 -10.45 -0.79 5.56
CA ALA A 35 -10.05 -1.15 6.92
C ALA A 35 -10.96 -2.27 7.44
N GLU A 36 -10.40 -3.46 7.68
CA GLU A 36 -11.12 -4.57 8.31
C GLU A 36 -10.85 -4.59 9.82
N LEU A 37 -11.90 -4.40 10.60
CA LEU A 37 -11.89 -4.48 12.06
C LEU A 37 -12.37 -5.86 12.48
N THR A 38 -11.49 -6.66 13.10
CA THR A 38 -11.86 -7.94 13.70
C THR A 38 -12.03 -7.77 15.20
N PHE A 39 -13.20 -8.13 15.72
CA PHE A 39 -13.52 -8.07 17.15
C PHE A 39 -13.24 -9.42 17.81
N GLU A 40 -13.02 -9.42 19.14
CA GLU A 40 -12.71 -10.64 19.90
C GLU A 40 -13.84 -11.68 19.91
N ASP A 41 -15.07 -11.26 19.57
CA ASP A 41 -16.22 -12.16 19.38
C ASP A 41 -16.20 -12.91 18.03
N GLY A 42 -15.16 -12.69 17.22
CA GLY A 42 -14.99 -13.30 15.90
C GLY A 42 -15.78 -12.60 14.80
N SER A 43 -16.46 -11.49 15.09
CA SER A 43 -17.09 -10.66 14.06
C SER A 43 -16.06 -9.79 13.35
N SER A 44 -16.24 -9.62 12.04
CA SER A 44 -15.43 -8.71 11.22
C SER A 44 -16.31 -7.62 10.64
N ARG A 45 -15.82 -6.38 10.64
CA ARG A 45 -16.43 -5.25 9.95
C ARG A 45 -15.47 -4.65 8.96
N VAL A 46 -15.95 -4.53 7.74
CA VAL A 46 -15.22 -4.01 6.60
C VAL A 46 -15.63 -2.56 6.38
N LEU A 47 -14.70 -1.63 6.57
CA LEU A 47 -14.93 -0.20 6.41
C LEU A 47 -14.20 0.28 5.17
N ALA A 48 -14.94 0.63 4.13
CA ALA A 48 -14.37 1.26 2.94
C ALA A 48 -13.96 2.71 3.29
N GLY A 49 -12.79 3.17 2.85
CA GLY A 49 -12.29 4.53 3.09
C GLY A 49 -13.14 5.61 2.41
N GLY A 50 -13.99 5.22 1.45
CA GLY A 50 -15.03 6.08 0.89
C GLY A 50 -16.23 6.32 1.83
N SER A 51 -16.44 5.44 2.83
CA SER A 51 -17.52 5.56 3.82
C SER A 51 -17.21 6.66 4.86
N VAL A 52 -18.24 7.15 5.54
CA VAL A 52 -18.09 8.18 6.57
C VAL A 52 -17.21 7.65 7.71
N GLU A 53 -17.47 6.42 8.12
CA GLU A 53 -16.78 5.73 9.21
C GLU A 53 -15.31 5.45 8.87
N GLY A 54 -15.00 5.03 7.65
CA GLY A 54 -13.60 4.81 7.21
C GLY A 54 -12.80 6.12 7.20
N ARG A 55 -13.45 7.23 6.85
CA ARG A 55 -12.83 8.56 6.84
C ARG A 55 -12.54 9.07 8.25
N GLU A 56 -13.47 8.87 9.18
CA GLU A 56 -13.29 9.22 10.59
C GLU A 56 -12.13 8.46 11.24
N ILE A 57 -12.02 7.15 11.00
CA ILE A 57 -10.89 6.35 11.51
C ILE A 57 -9.56 6.83 10.92
N SER A 58 -9.54 7.13 9.63
CA SER A 58 -8.34 7.63 8.97
C SER A 58 -7.89 8.97 9.54
N GLU A 59 -8.82 9.87 9.91
CA GLU A 59 -8.50 11.12 10.60
C GLU A 59 -7.93 10.90 12.00
N VAL A 60 -8.49 9.95 12.77
CA VAL A 60 -7.97 9.61 14.10
C VAL A 60 -6.57 9.03 13.98
N ALA A 61 -6.36 8.07 13.08
CA ALA A 61 -5.05 7.46 12.82
C ALA A 61 -4.03 8.52 12.42
N ARG A 62 -4.41 9.45 11.53
CA ARG A 62 -3.56 10.57 11.14
C ARG A 62 -3.17 11.45 12.33
N LYS A 63 -4.13 11.79 13.20
CA LYS A 63 -3.83 12.59 14.40
C LYS A 63 -2.88 11.87 15.36
N LEU A 64 -3.00 10.56 15.52
CA LEU A 64 -2.08 9.78 16.35
C LEU A 64 -0.63 9.83 15.81
N VAL A 65 -0.47 9.68 14.50
CA VAL A 65 0.84 9.81 13.83
C VAL A 65 1.39 11.23 13.96
N GLU A 66 0.57 12.26 13.80
CA GLU A 66 0.96 13.66 14.00
C GLU A 66 1.38 13.96 15.44
N LEU A 67 0.79 13.25 16.42
CA LEU A 67 1.18 13.31 17.83
C LEU A 67 2.43 12.48 18.15
N GLY A 68 2.93 11.68 17.20
CA GLY A 68 4.12 10.84 17.37
C GLY A 68 3.90 9.61 18.25
N LEU A 69 2.65 9.14 18.37
CA LEU A 69 2.29 7.89 19.04
C LEU A 69 2.47 6.67 18.13
#